data_AF-X0ZB71-F1
#
_entry.id   AF-X0ZB71-F1
#
_cell.length_a   1.000
_cell.length_b   1.000
_cell.length_c   1.000
_cell.angle_alpha   90.00
_cell.angle_beta   90.00
_cell.angle_gamma   90.00
#
_symmetry.space_group_name_H-M   'P 1'
#
loop_
_entity.id
_entity.type
_entity.pdbx_description
1 polymer ?
#
loop_
_entity_poly.entity_id
_entity_poly.type
_entity_poly.pdbx_seq_one_letter_code
_entity_poly.pdbx_strand_id
1 'polypeptide(L)'
;MNFTDVEDKALQEAAKRKMSVAALTEKNIEAFIHEMDLLRMRIPDFLPRASESVDYAADIIERLLKLGIAYWYRGNVYFDPLRYPGFGELFGLDMTQWPPKKRRF
;
A
#
# COMPACT_ATOMS: atom_id res chain seq x y z
N MET A 1 -10.23 -0.82 8.40
CA MET A 1 -8.82 -0.77 8.83
C MET A 1 -8.12 -1.98 8.24
N ASN A 2 -6.89 -1.86 7.78
CA ASN A 2 -6.11 -2.97 7.23
C ASN A 2 -4.78 -3.13 7.99
N PHE A 3 -4.16 -4.29 7.87
CA PHE A 3 -2.78 -4.51 8.31
C PHE A 3 -1.83 -4.50 7.12
N THR A 4 -0.77 -3.69 7.23
CA THR A 4 0.34 -3.68 6.27
C THR A 4 1.43 -4.61 6.78
N ASP A 5 1.26 -5.91 6.54
CA ASP A 5 2.13 -6.98 7.04
C ASP A 5 3.25 -7.38 6.06
N VAL A 6 3.36 -6.68 4.94
CA VAL A 6 4.47 -6.79 3.99
C VAL A 6 4.88 -5.38 3.56
N GLU A 7 6.02 -4.91 4.06
CA GLU A 7 6.67 -3.66 3.65
C GLU A 7 8.19 -3.73 3.86
N ASP A 8 8.94 -2.85 3.19
CA ASP A 8 10.41 -2.82 3.25
C ASP A 8 10.95 -2.70 4.68
N LYS A 9 10.31 -1.89 5.53
CA LYS A 9 10.74 -1.70 6.92
C LYS A 9 10.58 -2.99 7.74
N ALA A 10 9.46 -3.69 7.55
CA ALA A 10 9.20 -4.96 8.22
C ALA A 10 10.18 -6.04 7.76
N LEU A 11 10.50 -6.10 6.46
CA LEU A 11 11.50 -7.02 5.91
C LEU A 11 12.91 -6.74 6.49
N GLN A 12 13.32 -5.46 6.54
CA GLN A 12 14.60 -5.07 7.12
C GLN A 12 14.69 -5.42 8.60
N GLU A 13 13.62 -5.20 9.36
CA GLU A 13 13.60 -5.50 10.80
C GLU A 13 13.58 -7.01 11.07
N ALA A 14 12.80 -7.77 10.30
CA ALA A 14 12.77 -9.23 10.38
C ALA A 14 14.15 -9.83 10.09
N ALA A 15 14.86 -9.30 9.10
CA ALA A 15 16.24 -9.69 8.78
C ALA A 15 17.21 -9.41 9.94
N LYS A 16 17.15 -8.22 10.56
CA LYS A 16 17.98 -7.88 11.74
C LYS A 16 17.73 -8.82 12.91
N ARG A 17 16.46 -9.20 13.12
CA ARG A 17 16.01 -10.11 14.19
C ARG A 17 16.13 -11.58 13.85
N LYS A 18 16.61 -11.93 12.65
CA LYS A 18 16.75 -13.32 12.15
C LYS A 18 15.44 -14.12 12.27
N MET A 19 14.33 -13.50 11.90
CA MET A 19 13.00 -14.14 11.88
C MET A 19 12.28 -13.85 10.56
N SER A 20 11.18 -14.55 10.30
CA SER A 20 10.35 -14.25 9.15
C SER A 20 9.57 -12.94 9.35
N VAL A 21 9.24 -12.25 8.25
CA VAL A 21 8.39 -11.07 8.29
C VAL A 21 7.02 -11.41 8.89
N ALA A 22 6.46 -12.56 8.53
CA ALA A 22 5.19 -13.05 9.08
C ALA A 22 5.23 -13.21 10.60
N ALA A 23 6.30 -13.79 11.17
CA ALA A 23 6.42 -13.95 12.62
C ALA A 23 6.55 -12.57 13.33
N LEU A 24 7.27 -11.64 12.71
CA LEU A 24 7.39 -10.28 13.23
C LEU A 24 6.04 -9.55 13.23
N THR A 25 5.30 -9.63 12.12
CA THR A 25 4.05 -8.90 11.94
C THR A 25 2.90 -9.52 12.70
N GLU A 26 2.84 -10.85 12.84
CA GLU A 26 1.81 -11.53 13.65
C GLU A 26 1.85 -11.05 15.10
N LYS A 27 3.04 -11.03 15.70
CA LYS A 27 3.23 -10.53 17.07
C LYS A 27 2.74 -9.09 17.23
N ASN A 28 2.98 -8.24 16.25
CA ASN A 28 2.56 -6.84 16.28
C ASN A 28 1.04 -6.70 16.09
N ILE A 29 0.44 -7.54 15.22
CA ILE A 29 -1.01 -7.59 15.00
C ILE A 29 -1.72 -8.03 16.29
N GLU A 30 -1.25 -9.09 16.94
CA GLU A 30 -1.80 -9.57 18.22
C GLU A 30 -1.75 -8.48 19.29
N ALA A 31 -0.60 -7.80 19.43
CA ALA A 31 -0.44 -6.70 20.38
C ALA A 31 -1.41 -5.54 20.08
N PHE A 32 -1.54 -5.15 18.81
CA PHE A 32 -2.43 -4.06 18.40
C PHE A 32 -3.91 -4.39 18.65
N ILE A 33 -4.34 -5.62 18.37
CA ILE A 33 -5.72 -6.08 18.65
C ILE A 33 -5.98 -6.08 20.16
N HIS A 34 -5.01 -6.53 20.96
CA HIS A 34 -5.10 -6.49 22.42
C HIS A 34 -5.23 -5.05 22.93
N GLU A 35 -4.41 -4.13 22.42
CA GLU A 35 -4.46 -2.71 22.78
C GLU A 35 -5.80 -2.05 22.39
N MET A 36 -6.37 -2.40 21.23
CA MET A 36 -7.70 -1.95 20.84
C MET A 36 -8.78 -2.38 21.83
N ASP A 37 -8.72 -3.62 22.31
CA ASP A 37 -9.65 -4.14 23.31
C ASP A 37 -9.48 -3.41 24.65
N LEU A 38 -8.25 -3.20 25.11
CA LEU A 38 -7.95 -2.41 26.32
C LEU A 38 -8.52 -0.98 26.25
N LEU A 39 -8.45 -0.35 25.07
CA LEU A 39 -8.99 0.97 24.81
C LEU A 39 -10.51 0.98 24.55
N ARG A 40 -11.18 -0.19 24.64
CA ARG A 40 -12.62 -0.37 24.35
C ARG A 40 -13.00 0.13 22.96
N MET A 41 -12.09 0.01 22.01
CA MET A 41 -12.37 0.33 20.61
C MET A 41 -13.28 -0.73 20.03
N ARG A 42 -14.22 -0.31 19.16
CA ARG A 42 -14.97 -1.27 18.37
C ARG A 42 -14.05 -1.88 17.32
N ILE A 43 -13.80 -3.18 17.43
CA ILE A 43 -13.01 -3.93 16.45
C ILE A 43 -13.79 -4.01 15.13
N PRO A 44 -13.18 -3.67 13.97
CA PRO A 44 -13.82 -3.85 12.68
C PRO A 44 -14.15 -5.32 12.40
N ASP A 45 -15.28 -5.57 11.72
CA ASP A 45 -15.70 -6.93 11.35
C ASP A 45 -14.71 -7.64 10.41
N PHE A 46 -13.93 -6.84 9.65
CA PHE A 46 -12.89 -7.32 8.75
C PHE A 46 -11.60 -6.52 8.94
N LEU A 47 -10.49 -7.23 9.05
CA LEU A 47 -9.13 -6.70 9.17
C LEU A 47 -8.24 -7.30 8.07
N PRO A 48 -8.42 -6.88 6.80
CA PRO A 48 -7.66 -7.43 5.68
C PRO A 48 -6.16 -7.21 5.85
N ARG A 49 -5.38 -8.23 5.48
CA ARG A 49 -3.92 -8.17 5.43
C ARG A 49 -3.45 -7.87 4.00
N ALA A 50 -2.37 -7.11 3.88
CA ALA A 50 -1.78 -6.81 2.58
C ALA A 50 -1.26 -8.10 1.91
N SER A 51 -0.65 -9.01 2.67
CA SER A 51 -0.17 -10.31 2.20
C SER A 51 -1.27 -11.20 1.60
N GLU A 52 -2.50 -11.06 2.08
CA GLU A 52 -3.67 -11.85 1.65
C GLU A 52 -4.48 -11.17 0.53
N SER A 53 -4.12 -9.93 0.18
CA SER A 53 -4.87 -9.11 -0.80
C SER A 53 -4.14 -8.93 -2.14
N VAL A 54 -3.12 -9.75 -2.40
CA VAL A 54 -2.24 -9.61 -3.58
C VAL A 54 -3.02 -9.76 -4.89
N ASP A 55 -3.95 -10.71 -4.97
CA ASP A 55 -4.75 -10.93 -6.19
C ASP A 55 -5.63 -9.71 -6.51
N TYR A 56 -6.26 -9.11 -5.49
CA TYR A 56 -7.03 -7.88 -5.66
C TYR A 56 -6.15 -6.71 -6.11
N ALA A 57 -4.93 -6.60 -5.57
CA ALA A 57 -3.99 -5.57 -5.99
C ALA A 57 -3.57 -5.78 -7.45
N ALA A 58 -3.30 -7.03 -7.86
CA ALA A 58 -2.99 -7.37 -9.24
C ALA A 58 -4.14 -7.02 -10.19
N ASP A 59 -5.38 -7.35 -9.84
CA ASP A 59 -6.57 -6.99 -10.62
C ASP A 59 -6.71 -5.47 -10.84
N ILE A 60 -6.48 -4.68 -9.78
CA ILE A 60 -6.50 -3.22 -9.88
C ILE A 60 -5.40 -2.74 -10.82
N ILE A 61 -4.17 -3.25 -10.68
CA ILE A 61 -3.04 -2.91 -11.54
C ILE A 61 -3.33 -3.24 -13.00
N GLU A 62 -3.90 -4.41 -13.29
CA GLU A 62 -4.31 -4.79 -14.64
C GLU A 62 -5.34 -3.84 -15.25
N ARG A 63 -6.34 -3.43 -14.45
CA ARG A 63 -7.36 -2.49 -14.91
C ARG A 63 -6.74 -1.12 -15.22
N LEU A 64 -5.81 -0.64 -14.38
CA LEU A 64 -5.09 0.61 -14.62
C LEU A 64 -4.22 0.55 -15.88
N LEU A 65 -3.57 -0.59 -16.14
CA LEU A 65 -2.82 -0.84 -17.38
C LEU A 65 -3.75 -0.81 -18.60
N LYS A 66 -4.91 -1.48 -18.55
CA LYS A 66 -5.92 -1.51 -19.63
C LYS A 66 -6.47 -0.11 -19.94
N LEU A 67 -6.66 0.72 -18.91
CA LEU A 67 -7.09 2.11 -19.07
C LEU A 67 -5.97 3.03 -19.57
N GLY A 68 -4.74 2.55 -19.67
CA GLY A 68 -3.57 3.34 -20.03
C GLY A 68 -3.14 4.35 -18.96
N ILE A 69 -3.63 4.21 -17.74
CA ILE A 69 -3.30 5.07 -16.58
C ILE A 69 -2.10 4.52 -15.80
N ALA A 70 -1.74 3.25 -16.01
CA ALA A 70 -0.48 2.67 -15.57
C ALA A 70 0.36 2.20 -16.78
N TYR A 71 1.66 1.97 -16.55
CA TYR A 71 2.58 1.47 -17.58
C TYR A 71 3.71 0.63 -16.99
N TRP A 72 4.26 -0.29 -17.79
CA TRP A 72 5.41 -1.11 -17.43
C TRP A 72 6.73 -0.37 -17.67
N TYR A 73 7.68 -0.51 -16.75
CA TYR A 73 9.07 -0.09 -16.91
C TYR A 73 10.02 -0.98 -16.11
N ARG A 74 11.02 -1.56 -16.79
CA ARG A 74 12.08 -2.41 -16.18
C ARG A 74 11.53 -3.44 -15.17
N GLY A 75 10.48 -4.15 -15.56
CA GLY A 75 9.86 -5.21 -14.74
C GLY A 75 8.94 -4.72 -13.61
N ASN A 76 8.71 -3.41 -13.50
CA ASN A 76 7.78 -2.82 -12.52
C ASN A 76 6.61 -2.15 -13.23
N VAL A 77 5.49 -1.98 -12.52
CA VAL A 77 4.34 -1.19 -12.99
C VAL A 77 4.30 0.13 -12.24
N TYR A 78 4.16 1.23 -12.99
CA TYR A 78 4.03 2.59 -12.47
C TYR A 78 2.67 3.17 -12.82
N PHE A 79 2.05 3.87 -11.87
CA PHE A 79 0.90 4.73 -12.13
C PHE A 79 1.36 6.05 -12.77
N ASP A 80 0.59 6.60 -13.72
CA ASP A 80 0.82 7.89 -14.37
C ASP A 80 -0.20 8.93 -13.86
N PRO A 81 0.18 9.77 -12.89
CA PRO A 81 -0.67 10.81 -12.33
C PRO A 81 -1.25 11.77 -13.35
N LEU A 82 -0.54 12.03 -14.45
CA LEU A 82 -0.97 12.99 -15.48
C LEU A 82 -2.06 12.43 -16.39
N ARG A 83 -2.29 11.11 -16.36
CA ARG A 83 -3.35 10.44 -17.11
C ARG A 83 -4.62 10.23 -16.30
N TYR A 84 -4.59 10.50 -14.99
CA TYR A 84 -5.76 10.42 -14.13
C TYR A 84 -6.30 11.84 -13.84
N PRO A 85 -7.50 12.21 -14.34
CA PRO A 85 -8.02 13.57 -14.20
C PRO A 85 -8.19 14.03 -12.75
N GLY A 86 -8.54 13.13 -11.83
CA GLY A 86 -8.76 13.45 -10.42
C GLY A 86 -7.49 13.47 -9.56
N PHE A 87 -6.30 13.39 -10.17
CA PHE A 87 -5.07 13.42 -9.39
C PHE A 87 -4.89 14.80 -8.75
N GLY A 88 -4.58 14.82 -7.45
CA GLY A 88 -4.28 16.06 -6.72
C GLY A 88 -5.48 16.75 -6.06
N GLU A 89 -6.72 16.35 -6.37
CA GLU A 89 -7.94 16.93 -5.79
C GLU A 89 -7.93 16.89 -4.25
N LEU A 90 -7.56 15.75 -3.66
CA LEU A 90 -7.55 15.56 -2.21
C LEU A 90 -6.60 16.51 -1.48
N PHE A 91 -5.50 16.89 -2.12
CA PHE A 91 -4.48 17.77 -1.53
C PHE A 91 -4.53 19.20 -2.07
N GLY A 92 -5.48 19.52 -2.94
CA GLY A 92 -5.57 20.82 -3.61
C GLY A 92 -4.36 21.15 -4.47
N LEU A 93 -3.77 20.15 -5.14
CA LEU A 93 -2.60 20.40 -6.00
C LEU A 93 -3.00 21.20 -7.24
N ASP A 94 -2.22 22.24 -7.54
CA ASP A 94 -2.31 22.94 -8.83
C ASP A 94 -1.66 22.10 -9.92
N MET A 95 -2.50 21.36 -10.66
CA MET A 95 -2.08 20.50 -11.76
C MET A 95 -1.54 21.26 -12.98
N THR A 96 -1.71 22.59 -13.04
CA THR A 96 -1.07 23.41 -14.09
C THR A 96 0.43 23.60 -13.84
N GLN A 97 0.84 23.53 -12.57
CA GLN A 97 2.24 23.69 -12.14
C GLN A 97 2.90 22.36 -11.77
N TRP A 98 2.09 21.34 -11.45
CA TRP A 98 2.57 20.03 -11.02
C TRP A 98 2.58 19.00 -12.17
N PRO A 99 3.59 18.12 -12.27
CA PRO A 99 4.81 18.11 -11.47
C PRO A 99 5.83 19.13 -12.03
N PRO A 100 6.65 19.76 -11.16
CA PRO A 100 7.66 20.73 -11.59
C PRO A 100 8.73 20.11 -12.52
N LYS A 101 8.93 18.80 -12.43
CA LYS A 101 9.71 18.01 -13.37
C LYS A 101 8.98 16.71 -13.67
N LYS A 102 8.58 16.52 -14.93
CA LYS A 102 8.04 15.24 -15.38
C LYS A 102 9.16 14.20 -15.36
N ARG A 103 9.04 13.21 -14.49
CA ARG A 103 9.87 12.01 -14.51
C ARG A 103 8.99 10.85 -14.89
N ARG A 104 9.31 10.24 -16.01
CA ARG A 104 8.77 8.95 -16.41
C ARG A 104 9.95 8.00 -16.39
N PHE A 105 9.80 6.94 -15.61
CA PHE A 105 10.76 5.85 -15.61
C PHE A 105 10.60 5.09 -16.92
#